data_AF-A0A946J2H9-F1
#
_entry.id   AF-A0A946J2H9-F1
#
_cell.length_a   1.000
_cell.length_b   1.000
_cell.length_c   1.000
_cell.angle_alpha   90.00
_cell.angle_beta   90.00
_cell.angle_gamma   90.00
#
_symmetry.space_group_name_H-M   'P 1'
#
loop_
_entity.id
_entity.type
_entity.pdbx_description
1 polymer ?
#
loop_
_entity_poly.entity_id
_entity_poly.type
_entity_poly.pdbx_seq_one_letter_code
_entity_poly.pdbx_strand_id
1 'polypeptide(L)'
;MKNFPIRQTILATLAFTFSNWKKLLEVSIFPLLAALPFITILPELMTILQAQFFGVGEVKAYPRLYELYLLMFDYAYMALIINIYRLVVSGGQSVARLGVVMPNLRLGRFFLLFIFLSIATQFPIFISPFLIPIIYFLLIPTSLNLVGLANDASYKRIKLNISVQFSVFLIKLGVPIILVGLTIIIGVNEMIFWGIMVLIMYWMAISFALCYRVIMANSSTQSH
;
A
#
# COMPACT_ATOMS: atom_id res chain seq x y z
N MET A 1 -21.67 0.19 -17.90
CA MET A 1 -20.52 -0.65 -17.49
C MET A 1 -21.09 -1.85 -16.74
N LYS A 2 -20.73 -3.09 -17.13
CA LYS A 2 -21.07 -4.30 -16.36
C LYS A 2 -20.54 -4.17 -14.93
N ASN A 3 -21.27 -4.73 -13.97
CA ASN A 3 -20.90 -4.75 -12.54
C ASN A 3 -19.43 -5.13 -12.37
N PHE A 4 -18.69 -4.34 -11.59
CA PHE A 4 -17.31 -4.67 -11.25
C PHE A 4 -17.30 -6.00 -10.47
N PRO A 5 -16.52 -7.01 -10.89
CA PRO A 5 -16.66 -8.35 -10.35
C PRO A 5 -15.92 -8.49 -9.01
N ILE A 6 -16.55 -8.01 -7.93
CA ILE A 6 -15.95 -7.98 -6.57
C ILE A 6 -15.53 -9.38 -6.12
N ARG A 7 -16.45 -10.35 -6.18
CA ARG A 7 -16.18 -11.74 -5.76
C ARG A 7 -15.02 -12.36 -6.53
N GLN A 8 -14.95 -12.14 -7.85
CA GLN A 8 -13.87 -12.67 -8.68
C GLN A 8 -12.54 -12.00 -8.34
N THR A 9 -12.55 -10.70 -8.03
CA THR A 9 -11.32 -9.97 -7.65
C THR A 9 -10.78 -10.44 -6.30
N ILE A 10 -11.65 -10.71 -5.32
CA ILE A 10 -11.27 -11.28 -4.02
C ILE A 10 -10.67 -12.67 -4.22
N LEU A 11 -11.35 -13.56 -4.96
CA LEU A 11 -10.85 -14.90 -5.26
C LEU A 11 -9.54 -14.86 -6.06
N ALA A 12 -9.42 -13.94 -7.02
CA ALA A 12 -8.20 -13.75 -7.79
C ALA A 12 -7.05 -13.24 -6.92
N THR A 13 -7.32 -12.38 -5.93
CA THR A 13 -6.30 -11.91 -4.98
C THR A 13 -5.75 -13.08 -4.16
N LEU A 14 -6.63 -13.94 -3.64
CA LEU A 14 -6.24 -15.15 -2.92
C LEU A 14 -5.46 -16.12 -3.83
N ALA A 15 -6.04 -16.46 -4.99
CA ALA A 15 -5.42 -17.38 -5.94
C ALA A 15 -4.04 -16.88 -6.38
N PHE A 16 -3.90 -15.58 -6.67
CA PHE A 16 -2.64 -14.97 -7.05
C PHE A 16 -1.59 -15.12 -5.93
N THR A 17 -1.98 -14.85 -4.69
CA THR A 17 -1.10 -14.94 -3.52
C THR A 17 -0.58 -16.37 -3.34
N PHE A 18 -1.48 -17.37 -3.36
CA PHE A 18 -1.09 -18.78 -3.25
C PHE A 18 -0.28 -19.28 -4.44
N SER A 19 -0.54 -18.78 -5.64
CA SER A 19 0.19 -19.21 -6.85
C SER A 19 1.60 -18.61 -6.91
N ASN A 20 1.79 -17.41 -6.35
CA ASN A 20 3.03 -16.64 -6.46
C ASN A 20 3.77 -16.45 -5.14
N TRP A 21 3.42 -17.19 -4.08
CA TRP A 21 3.96 -17.00 -2.73
C TRP A 21 5.50 -16.99 -2.67
N LYS A 22 6.18 -17.88 -3.41
CA LYS A 22 7.65 -17.91 -3.47
C LYS A 22 8.22 -16.63 -4.04
N LYS A 23 7.61 -16.13 -5.12
CA LYS A 23 8.07 -14.90 -5.77
C LYS A 23 7.74 -13.67 -4.93
N LEU A 24 6.59 -13.66 -4.26
CA LEU A 24 6.23 -12.64 -3.29
C LEU A 24 7.25 -12.58 -2.15
N LEU A 25 7.68 -13.71 -1.60
CA LEU A 25 8.74 -13.73 -0.60
C LEU A 25 10.07 -13.22 -1.16
N GLU A 26 10.48 -13.68 -2.35
CA GLU A 26 11.74 -13.27 -2.97
C GLU A 26 11.82 -11.74 -3.13
N VAL A 27 10.76 -11.12 -3.62
CA VAL A 27 10.74 -9.67 -3.92
C VAL A 27 10.59 -8.80 -2.66
N SER A 28 10.36 -9.44 -1.51
CA SER A 28 10.24 -8.77 -0.23
C SER A 28 11.51 -8.83 0.61
N ILE A 29 12.50 -9.66 0.25
CA ILE A 29 13.73 -9.83 1.03
C ILE A 29 14.43 -8.48 1.23
N PHE A 30 14.77 -7.79 0.15
CA PHE A 30 15.47 -6.51 0.26
C PHE A 30 14.62 -5.42 0.94
N PRO A 31 13.35 -5.19 0.54
CA PRO A 31 12.49 -4.24 1.25
C PRO A 31 12.39 -4.50 2.75
N LEU A 32 12.19 -5.74 3.17
CA LEU A 32 12.07 -6.05 4.60
C LEU A 32 13.37 -5.75 5.34
N LEU A 33 14.52 -6.16 4.79
CA LEU A 33 15.84 -5.86 5.38
C LEU A 33 16.12 -4.36 5.46
N ALA A 34 15.77 -3.60 4.42
CA ALA A 34 15.97 -2.14 4.39
C ALA A 34 15.02 -1.39 5.35
N ALA A 35 13.86 -1.96 5.68
CA ALA A 35 12.92 -1.39 6.65
C ALA A 35 13.30 -1.65 8.11
N LEU A 36 14.10 -2.70 8.39
CA LEU A 36 14.44 -3.11 9.77
C LEU A 36 15.00 -1.99 10.65
N PRO A 37 15.96 -1.15 10.20
CA PRO A 37 16.53 -0.11 11.07
C PRO A 37 15.47 0.83 11.64
N PHE A 38 14.51 1.26 10.81
CA PHE A 38 13.42 2.11 11.27
C PHE A 38 12.46 1.40 12.21
N ILE A 39 12.12 0.13 11.91
CA ILE A 39 11.23 -0.68 12.76
C ILE A 39 11.83 -0.84 14.17
N THR A 40 13.16 -1.01 14.28
CA THR A 40 13.83 -1.17 15.58
C THR A 40 13.78 0.08 16.46
N ILE A 41 13.79 1.28 15.86
CA ILE A 41 13.74 2.54 16.61
C ILE A 41 12.31 3.07 16.78
N LEU A 42 11.31 2.43 16.15
CA LEU A 42 9.92 2.87 16.17
C LEU A 42 9.33 2.99 17.59
N PRO A 43 9.58 2.05 18.53
CA PRO A 43 9.04 2.17 19.89
C PRO A 43 9.55 3.42 20.61
N GLU A 44 10.86 3.69 20.51
CA GLU A 44 11.49 4.88 21.08
C GLU A 44 10.90 6.14 20.43
N LEU A 45 10.77 6.16 19.10
CA LEU A 45 10.17 7.28 18.38
C LEU A 45 8.74 7.56 18.83
N MET A 46 7.92 6.53 19.04
CA MET A 46 6.56 6.69 19.54
C MET A 46 6.51 7.33 20.93
N THR A 47 7.41 6.95 21.83
CA THR A 47 7.48 7.59 23.16
C THR A 47 7.86 9.07 23.08
N ILE A 48 8.78 9.43 22.18
CA ILE A 48 9.21 10.82 21.97
C ILE A 48 8.07 11.65 21.36
N LEU A 49 7.38 11.10 20.35
CA LEU A 49 6.23 11.76 19.73
C LEU A 49 5.08 11.94 20.72
N GLN A 50 4.83 10.95 21.60
CA GLN A 50 3.82 11.09 22.65
C GLN A 50 4.14 12.20 23.65
N ALA A 51 5.39 12.29 24.09
CA ALA A 51 5.85 13.37 24.96
C ALA A 51 5.72 14.74 24.28
N GLN A 52 6.08 14.85 23.00
CA GLN A 52 6.07 16.12 22.27
C GLN A 52 4.68 16.60 21.87
N PHE A 53 3.81 15.71 21.38
CA PHE A 53 2.49 16.08 20.87
C PHE A 53 1.38 16.04 21.93
N PHE A 54 1.53 15.20 22.96
CA PHE A 54 0.49 14.98 23.97
C PHE A 54 0.96 15.30 25.40
N GLY A 55 2.21 15.72 25.59
CA GLY A 55 2.76 16.04 26.92
C GLY A 55 2.91 14.83 27.85
N VAL A 56 2.90 13.62 27.30
CA VAL A 56 3.00 12.37 28.07
C VAL A 56 4.47 11.94 28.17
N GLY A 57 5.11 12.28 29.30
CA GLY A 57 6.50 11.92 29.59
C GLY A 57 7.52 13.03 29.30
N GLU A 58 8.81 12.69 29.38
CA GLU A 58 9.90 13.65 29.14
C GLU A 58 10.23 13.78 27.65
N VAL A 59 10.34 15.01 27.17
CA VAL A 59 10.77 15.30 25.79
C VAL A 59 12.25 14.97 25.66
N LYS A 60 12.57 13.95 24.85
CA LYS A 60 13.94 13.52 24.54
C LYS A 60 14.31 13.89 23.11
N ALA A 61 15.61 13.97 22.84
CA ALA A 61 16.11 14.13 21.48
C ALA A 61 15.79 12.90 20.63
N TYR A 62 15.58 13.10 19.32
CA TYR A 62 15.36 12.00 18.39
C TYR A 62 16.58 11.06 18.29
N PRO A 63 16.37 9.77 17.99
CA PRO A 63 17.46 8.82 17.78
C PRO A 63 18.42 9.28 16.69
N ARG A 64 19.70 8.97 16.86
CA ARG A 64 20.72 9.30 15.86
C ARG A 64 20.37 8.64 14.51
N LEU A 65 20.48 9.40 13.42
CA LEU A 65 20.16 8.95 12.05
C LEU A 65 18.68 8.61 11.80
N TYR A 66 17.74 9.06 12.64
CA TYR A 66 16.31 8.77 12.43
C TYR A 66 15.83 9.15 11.02
N GLU A 67 16.30 10.27 10.47
CA GLU A 67 15.93 10.75 9.13
C GLU A 67 16.38 9.77 8.04
N LEU A 68 17.59 9.22 8.17
CA LEU A 68 18.11 8.23 7.24
C LEU A 68 17.31 6.93 7.32
N TYR A 69 16.97 6.48 8.52
CA TYR A 69 16.16 5.27 8.70
C TYR A 69 14.75 5.46 8.16
N LEU A 70 14.14 6.64 8.34
CA LEU A 70 12.85 6.97 7.75
C LEU A 70 12.92 6.94 6.22
N LEU A 71 13.94 7.57 5.62
CA LEU A 71 14.13 7.56 4.17
C LEU A 71 14.34 6.14 3.62
N MET A 72 15.12 5.31 4.33
CA MET A 72 15.30 3.90 3.99
C MET A 72 14.00 3.11 4.08
N PHE A 73 13.18 3.37 5.10
CA PHE A 73 11.87 2.75 5.28
C PHE A 73 10.90 3.12 4.15
N ASP A 74 10.82 4.40 3.80
CA ASP A 74 9.98 4.86 2.68
C ASP A 74 10.43 4.22 1.36
N TYR A 75 11.74 4.21 1.10
CA TYR A 75 12.29 3.54 -0.07
C TYR A 75 12.00 2.04 -0.08
N ALA A 76 12.17 1.35 1.05
CA ALA A 76 11.85 -0.05 1.21
C ALA A 76 10.37 -0.34 0.91
N TYR A 77 9.47 0.45 1.50
CA TYR A 77 8.03 0.29 1.31
C TYR A 77 7.63 0.53 -0.15
N MET A 78 8.18 1.56 -0.79
CA MET A 78 7.97 1.80 -2.22
C MET A 78 8.50 0.65 -3.07
N ALA A 79 9.72 0.16 -2.80
CA ALA A 79 10.30 -0.95 -3.54
C ALA A 79 9.41 -2.20 -3.44
N LEU A 80 8.91 -2.52 -2.25
CA LEU A 80 7.95 -3.61 -2.03
C LEU A 80 6.70 -3.44 -2.90
N ILE A 81 6.05 -2.28 -2.81
CA ILE A 81 4.81 -2.03 -3.56
C ILE A 81 5.04 -2.07 -5.07
N ILE A 82 6.10 -1.45 -5.57
CA ILE A 82 6.44 -1.45 -7.00
C ILE A 82 6.62 -2.88 -7.49
N ASN A 83 7.35 -3.72 -6.75
CA ASN A 83 7.57 -5.11 -7.13
C ASN A 83 6.28 -5.93 -7.12
N ILE A 84 5.40 -5.73 -6.13
CA ILE A 84 4.08 -6.39 -6.11
C ILE A 84 3.24 -5.93 -7.30
N TYR A 85 3.19 -4.63 -7.60
CA TYR A 85 2.45 -4.11 -8.74
C TYR A 85 2.96 -4.63 -10.08
N ARG A 86 4.29 -4.73 -10.24
CA ARG A 86 4.93 -5.34 -11.41
C ARG A 86 4.61 -6.82 -11.52
N LEU A 87 4.71 -7.56 -10.42
CA LEU A 87 4.40 -8.99 -10.38
C LEU A 87 2.95 -9.27 -10.80
N VAL A 88 2.00 -8.47 -10.32
CA VAL A 88 0.57 -8.64 -10.61
C VAL A 88 0.20 -8.25 -12.04
N VAL A 89 0.75 -7.15 -12.55
CA VAL A 89 0.37 -6.57 -13.85
C VAL A 89 1.20 -7.15 -15.00
N SER A 90 2.52 -7.19 -14.83
CA SER A 90 3.49 -7.53 -15.87
C SER A 90 4.12 -8.93 -15.70
N GLY A 91 3.88 -9.59 -14.56
CA GLY A 91 4.32 -10.96 -14.29
C GLY A 91 5.74 -11.07 -13.73
N GLY A 92 6.16 -12.30 -13.41
CA GLY A 92 7.39 -12.57 -12.64
C GLY A 92 8.71 -12.12 -13.26
N GLN A 93 8.77 -11.99 -14.58
CA GLN A 93 9.98 -11.54 -15.31
C GLN A 93 10.21 -10.02 -15.20
N SER A 94 9.18 -9.27 -14.82
CA SER A 94 9.25 -7.80 -14.71
C SER A 94 9.81 -7.32 -13.36
N VAL A 95 10.12 -8.24 -12.45
CA VAL A 95 10.49 -7.93 -11.08
C VAL A 95 11.97 -8.21 -10.86
N ALA A 96 12.66 -7.27 -10.21
CA ALA A 96 14.07 -7.43 -9.87
C ALA A 96 14.25 -8.56 -8.85
N ARG A 97 15.35 -9.31 -9.00
CA ARG A 97 15.74 -10.34 -8.04
C ARG A 97 15.95 -9.69 -6.66
N LEU A 98 15.46 -10.35 -5.60
CA LEU A 98 15.47 -9.85 -4.21
C LEU A 98 14.63 -8.60 -3.94
N GLY A 99 14.03 -7.98 -4.96
CA GLY A 99 13.17 -6.81 -4.81
C GLY A 99 13.87 -5.45 -4.81
N VAL A 100 15.10 -5.37 -5.31
CA VAL A 100 15.82 -4.08 -5.42
C VAL A 100 15.25 -3.26 -6.58
N VAL A 101 14.76 -2.06 -6.32
CA VAL A 101 14.26 -1.15 -7.37
C VAL A 101 15.24 -0.01 -7.57
N MET A 102 16.01 -0.03 -8.66
CA MET A 102 17.01 0.99 -8.92
C MET A 102 16.38 2.40 -9.04
N PRO A 103 17.01 3.43 -8.44
CA PRO A 103 16.53 4.80 -8.56
C PRO A 103 16.63 5.26 -10.01
N ASN A 104 15.50 5.72 -10.56
CA ASN A 104 15.43 6.35 -11.87
C ASN A 104 14.41 7.50 -11.84
N LEU A 105 14.35 8.28 -12.92
CA LEU A 105 13.42 9.42 -13.02
C LEU A 105 11.93 8.99 -12.91
N ARG A 106 11.62 7.74 -13.24
CA ARG A 106 10.26 7.16 -13.16
C ARG A 106 9.90 6.83 -11.72
N LEU A 107 10.85 6.29 -10.95
CA LEU A 107 10.75 6.10 -9.51
C LEU A 107 10.56 7.44 -8.81
N GLY A 108 11.23 8.50 -9.28
CA GLY A 108 10.97 9.86 -8.79
C GLY A 108 9.50 10.30 -8.95
N ARG A 109 8.87 10.02 -10.10
CA ARG A 109 7.44 10.30 -10.31
C ARG A 109 6.54 9.45 -9.43
N PHE A 110 6.89 8.17 -9.26
CA PHE A 110 6.18 7.28 -8.33
C PHE A 110 6.28 7.80 -6.90
N PHE A 111 7.48 8.19 -6.46
CA PHE A 111 7.75 8.72 -5.12
C PHE A 111 6.98 10.01 -4.84
N LEU A 112 6.98 10.96 -5.77
CA LEU A 112 6.22 12.20 -5.61
C LEU A 112 4.72 11.94 -5.47
N LEU A 113 4.16 11.05 -6.30
CA LEU A 113 2.76 10.67 -6.20
C LEU A 113 2.48 9.90 -4.89
N PHE A 114 3.41 9.04 -4.48
CA PHE A 114 3.32 8.27 -3.24
C PHE A 114 3.28 9.20 -2.03
N ILE A 115 4.23 10.14 -1.90
CA ILE A 115 4.25 11.14 -0.82
C ILE A 115 2.95 11.95 -0.81
N PHE A 116 2.51 12.44 -1.96
CA PHE A 116 1.25 13.20 -2.05
C PHE A 116 0.07 12.39 -1.52
N LEU A 117 -0.04 11.12 -1.89
CA LEU A 117 -1.09 10.23 -1.42
C LEU A 117 -0.97 9.90 0.08
N SER A 118 0.24 9.67 0.57
CA SER A 118 0.51 9.41 1.99
C SER A 118 0.11 10.61 2.86
N ILE A 119 0.50 11.82 2.47
CA ILE A 119 0.10 13.04 3.18
C ILE A 119 -1.41 13.24 3.08
N ALA A 120 -1.99 13.15 1.88
CA ALA A 120 -3.42 13.37 1.68
C ALA A 120 -4.30 12.36 2.44
N THR A 121 -3.84 11.13 2.63
CA THR A 121 -4.58 10.11 3.39
C THR A 121 -4.44 10.26 4.91
N GLN A 122 -3.33 10.83 5.41
CA GLN A 122 -3.11 11.05 6.84
C GLN A 122 -3.60 12.41 7.34
N PHE A 123 -3.61 13.43 6.50
CA PHE A 123 -4.06 14.78 6.83
C PHE A 123 -5.44 14.84 7.53
N PRO A 124 -6.45 14.03 7.16
CA PRO A 124 -7.76 14.09 7.79
C PRO A 124 -7.76 13.74 9.29
N ILE A 125 -6.74 13.04 9.79
CA ILE A 125 -6.59 12.69 11.21
C ILE A 125 -6.61 13.94 12.10
N PHE A 126 -6.03 15.05 11.62
CA PHE A 126 -5.98 16.31 12.36
C PHE A 126 -7.32 17.06 12.41
N ILE A 127 -8.27 16.72 11.54
CA ILE A 127 -9.60 17.35 11.48
C ILE A 127 -10.64 16.43 12.11
N SER A 128 -10.78 15.22 11.59
CA SER A 128 -11.62 14.17 12.17
C SER A 128 -11.31 12.80 11.54
N PRO A 129 -11.14 11.74 12.35
CA PRO A 129 -10.91 10.38 11.86
C PRO A 129 -11.99 9.85 10.90
N PHE A 130 -13.22 10.37 10.99
CA PHE A 130 -14.33 9.95 10.13
C PHE A 130 -14.18 10.41 8.66
N LEU A 131 -13.31 11.38 8.39
CA LEU A 131 -13.02 11.84 7.01
C LEU A 131 -12.06 10.92 6.27
N ILE A 132 -11.29 10.06 6.97
CA ILE A 132 -10.32 9.14 6.37
C ILE A 132 -10.94 8.29 5.24
N PRO A 133 -12.07 7.55 5.44
CA PRO A 133 -12.66 6.75 4.38
C PRO A 133 -13.14 7.58 3.19
N ILE A 134 -13.64 8.80 3.44
CA ILE A 134 -14.12 9.70 2.39
C ILE A 134 -12.94 10.13 1.52
N ILE A 135 -11.88 10.65 2.13
CA ILE A 135 -10.68 11.11 1.41
C ILE A 135 -10.02 9.93 0.68
N TYR A 136 -9.93 8.77 1.33
CA TYR A 136 -9.41 7.57 0.70
C TYR A 136 -10.21 7.18 -0.55
N PHE A 137 -11.55 7.23 -0.46
CA PHE A 137 -12.43 6.99 -1.60
C PHE A 137 -12.12 7.97 -2.74
N LEU A 138 -12.03 9.27 -2.47
CA LEU A 138 -11.72 10.29 -3.49
C LEU A 138 -10.35 10.08 -4.15
N LEU A 139 -9.38 9.57 -3.41
CA LEU A 139 -8.01 9.34 -3.91
C LEU A 139 -7.85 8.04 -4.70
N ILE A 140 -8.88 7.19 -4.82
CA ILE A 140 -8.80 5.92 -5.58
C ILE A 140 -8.34 6.13 -7.02
N PRO A 141 -8.93 7.03 -7.83
CA PRO A 141 -8.53 7.19 -9.23
C PRO A 141 -7.07 7.66 -9.35
N THR A 142 -6.64 8.55 -8.46
CA THR A 142 -5.26 9.06 -8.41
C THR A 142 -4.29 7.96 -7.97
N SER A 143 -4.65 7.17 -6.96
CA SER A 143 -3.80 6.08 -6.48
C SER A 143 -3.64 4.96 -7.51
N LEU A 144 -4.60 4.74 -8.43
CA LEU A 144 -4.43 3.79 -9.52
C LEU A 144 -3.26 4.15 -10.45
N ASN A 145 -2.89 5.44 -10.54
CA ASN A 145 -1.69 5.84 -11.27
C ASN A 145 -0.40 5.35 -10.61
N LEU A 146 -0.38 5.01 -9.31
CA LEU A 146 0.79 4.34 -8.72
C LEU A 146 1.03 2.98 -9.38
N VAL A 147 -0.03 2.20 -9.61
CA VAL A 147 0.08 0.90 -10.29
C VAL A 147 0.55 1.08 -11.73
N GLY A 148 0.04 2.09 -12.43
CA GLY A 148 0.50 2.44 -13.77
C GLY A 148 1.98 2.84 -13.80
N LEU A 149 2.40 3.77 -12.94
CA LEU A 149 3.78 4.26 -12.87
C LEU A 149 4.77 3.14 -12.49
N ALA A 150 4.36 2.23 -11.60
CA ALA A 150 5.17 1.06 -11.25
C ALA A 150 5.42 0.14 -12.48
N ASN A 151 4.49 0.12 -13.43
CA ASN A 151 4.53 -0.67 -14.66
C ASN A 151 4.93 0.18 -15.89
N ASP A 152 5.71 1.24 -15.67
CA ASP A 152 6.24 2.13 -16.73
C ASP A 152 5.17 2.82 -17.61
N ALA A 153 3.91 2.85 -17.16
CA ALA A 153 2.87 3.63 -17.82
C ALA A 153 3.00 5.12 -17.46
N SER A 154 2.65 5.97 -18.41
CA SER A 154 2.57 7.42 -18.15
C SER A 154 1.39 7.75 -17.25
N TYR A 155 1.54 8.80 -16.43
CA TYR A 155 0.44 9.32 -15.61
C TYR A 155 -0.72 9.74 -16.49
N LYS A 156 -1.94 9.31 -16.15
CA LYS A 156 -3.17 9.66 -16.86
C LYS A 156 -4.26 10.03 -15.86
N ARG A 157 -5.13 10.97 -16.23
CA ARG A 157 -6.30 11.29 -15.42
C ARG A 157 -7.34 10.18 -15.57
N ILE A 158 -7.34 9.24 -14.62
CA ILE A 158 -8.32 8.14 -14.59
C ILE A 158 -9.64 8.70 -14.07
N LYS A 159 -10.70 8.60 -14.87
CA LYS A 159 -12.07 8.88 -14.43
C LYS A 159 -12.78 7.55 -14.20
N LEU A 160 -13.25 7.30 -12.99
CA LEU A 160 -14.01 6.11 -12.65
C LEU A 160 -15.47 6.45 -12.48
N ASN A 161 -16.35 5.53 -12.88
CA ASN A 161 -17.74 5.58 -12.44
C ASN A 161 -17.79 5.31 -10.92
N ILE A 162 -18.70 5.99 -10.22
CA ILE A 162 -18.82 5.93 -8.75
C ILE A 162 -19.03 4.49 -8.26
N SER A 163 -19.78 3.67 -9.01
CA SER A 163 -20.00 2.24 -8.71
C SER A 163 -18.70 1.41 -8.78
N VAL A 164 -17.84 1.68 -9.76
CA VAL A 164 -16.54 1.01 -9.90
C VAL A 164 -15.60 1.47 -8.79
N GLN A 165 -15.55 2.78 -8.52
CA GLN A 165 -14.75 3.35 -7.44
C GLN A 165 -15.13 2.77 -6.07
N PHE A 166 -16.44 2.60 -5.81
CA PHE A 166 -16.95 1.95 -4.61
C PHE A 166 -16.57 0.47 -4.52
N SER A 167 -16.58 -0.24 -5.65
CA SER A 167 -16.14 -1.63 -5.68
C SER A 167 -14.65 -1.77 -5.35
N VAL A 168 -13.79 -0.89 -5.90
CA VAL A 168 -12.37 -0.83 -5.57
C VAL A 168 -12.15 -0.48 -4.10
N PHE A 169 -12.92 0.48 -3.58
CA PHE A 169 -12.88 0.87 -2.17
C PHE A 169 -13.18 -0.32 -1.24
N LEU A 170 -14.26 -1.06 -1.50
CA LEU A 170 -14.65 -2.21 -0.70
C LEU A 170 -13.61 -3.33 -0.71
N ILE A 171 -13.02 -3.62 -1.88
CA ILE A 171 -11.99 -4.67 -2.00
C ILE A 171 -10.72 -4.26 -1.25
N LYS A 172 -10.28 -3.02 -1.44
CA LYS A 172 -9.01 -2.54 -0.93
C LYS A 172 -9.06 -2.29 0.58
N LEU A 173 -10.17 -1.75 1.09
CA LEU A 173 -10.27 -1.26 2.46
C LEU A 173 -11.33 -2.00 3.28
N GLY A 174 -12.45 -2.42 2.67
CA GLY A 174 -13.50 -3.17 3.36
C GLY A 174 -13.02 -4.53 3.91
N VAL A 175 -12.30 -5.32 3.09
CA VAL A 175 -11.77 -6.62 3.53
C VAL A 175 -10.76 -6.47 4.68
N PRO A 176 -9.74 -5.59 4.60
CA PRO A 176 -8.87 -5.32 5.74
C PRO A 176 -9.59 -4.84 7.01
N ILE A 177 -10.58 -3.95 6.91
CA ILE A 177 -11.31 -3.47 8.10
C ILE A 177 -12.00 -4.63 8.82
N ILE A 178 -12.66 -5.52 8.08
CA ILE A 178 -13.31 -6.69 8.68
C ILE A 178 -12.27 -7.57 9.38
N LEU A 179 -11.11 -7.79 8.75
CA LEU A 179 -10.04 -8.59 9.32
C LEU A 179 -9.49 -7.97 10.62
N VAL A 180 -9.20 -6.67 10.62
CA VAL A 180 -8.73 -5.95 11.80
C VAL A 180 -9.77 -5.98 12.91
N GLY A 181 -11.04 -5.69 12.60
CA GLY A 181 -12.15 -5.77 13.57
C GLY A 181 -12.24 -7.14 14.21
N LEU A 182 -12.10 -8.21 13.42
CA LEU A 182 -12.11 -9.59 13.92
C LEU A 182 -10.94 -9.86 14.88
N THR A 183 -9.73 -9.39 14.55
CA THR A 183 -8.57 -9.57 15.43
C THR A 183 -8.72 -8.88 16.78
N ILE A 184 -9.34 -7.70 16.79
CA ILE A 184 -9.60 -6.94 18.01
C ILE A 184 -10.66 -7.66 18.86
N ILE A 185 -11.75 -8.13 18.25
CA ILE A 185 -12.84 -8.84 18.95
C ILE A 185 -12.35 -10.15 19.57
N ILE A 186 -11.49 -10.89 18.85
CA ILE A 186 -10.96 -12.17 19.34
C ILE A 186 -9.88 -11.97 20.42
N GLY A 187 -9.29 -10.78 20.53
CA GLY A 187 -8.23 -10.51 21.50
C GLY A 187 -6.95 -11.27 21.18
N VAL A 188 -6.56 -11.30 19.91
CA VAL A 188 -5.39 -12.05 19.46
C VAL A 188 -4.10 -11.42 20.00
N ASN A 189 -3.12 -12.26 20.39
CA ASN A 189 -1.79 -11.81 20.86
C ASN A 189 -1.08 -10.92 19.82
N GLU A 190 -0.22 -10.02 20.30
CA GLU A 190 0.52 -9.01 19.54
C GLU A 190 1.27 -9.58 18.34
N MET A 191 1.97 -10.71 18.51
CA MET A 191 2.73 -11.33 17.43
C MET A 191 1.84 -11.71 16.24
N ILE A 192 0.66 -12.26 16.51
CA ILE A 192 -0.28 -12.67 15.46
C ILE A 192 -0.93 -11.43 14.85
N PHE A 193 -1.26 -10.41 15.66
CA PHE A 193 -1.76 -9.13 15.18
C PHE A 193 -0.82 -8.49 14.16
N TRP A 194 0.48 -8.43 14.45
CA TRP A 194 1.49 -7.93 13.51
C TRP A 194 1.61 -8.78 12.26
N GLY A 195 1.55 -10.11 12.38
CA GLY A 195 1.49 -11.02 11.24
C GLY A 195 0.30 -10.74 10.32
N ILE A 196 -0.87 -10.44 10.91
CA ILE A 196 -2.08 -10.08 10.17
C ILE A 196 -1.94 -8.71 9.49
N MET A 197 -1.29 -7.74 10.13
CA MET A 197 -1.01 -6.44 9.50
C MET A 197 -0.11 -6.57 8.26
N VAL A 198 0.88 -7.47 8.32
CA VAL A 198 1.70 -7.79 7.15
C VAL A 198 0.83 -8.39 6.04
N LEU A 199 -0.04 -9.36 6.35
CA LEU A 199 -0.94 -9.95 5.35
C LEU A 199 -1.88 -8.91 4.72
N ILE A 200 -2.41 -7.98 5.52
CA ILE A 200 -3.24 -6.86 5.04
C ILE A 200 -2.46 -5.97 4.06
N MET A 201 -1.18 -5.70 4.34
CA MET A 201 -0.33 -4.91 3.45
C MET A 201 -0.22 -5.56 2.05
N TYR A 202 0.06 -6.87 1.99
CA TYR A 202 0.09 -7.60 0.72
C TYR A 202 -1.28 -7.65 0.05
N TRP A 203 -2.34 -7.89 0.82
CA TRP A 203 -3.72 -7.89 0.31
C TRP A 203 -4.05 -6.58 -0.38
N MET A 204 -3.79 -5.45 0.28
CA MET A 204 -4.06 -4.11 -0.27
C MET A 204 -3.27 -3.86 -1.55
N ALA A 205 -2.00 -4.26 -1.60
CA ALA A 205 -1.17 -4.08 -2.80
C ALA A 205 -1.64 -4.96 -3.97
N ILE A 206 -1.86 -6.25 -3.74
CA ILE A 206 -2.24 -7.21 -4.79
C ILE A 206 -3.64 -6.90 -5.31
N SER A 207 -4.62 -6.75 -4.43
CA SER A 207 -6.01 -6.50 -4.82
C SER A 207 -6.16 -5.19 -5.59
N PHE A 208 -5.40 -4.16 -5.22
CA PHE A 208 -5.40 -2.89 -5.91
C PHE A 208 -4.78 -2.97 -7.32
N ALA A 209 -3.69 -3.72 -7.47
CA ALA A 209 -3.09 -3.97 -8.78
C ALA A 209 -4.01 -4.82 -9.68
N LEU A 210 -4.73 -5.80 -9.13
CA LEU A 210 -5.75 -6.54 -9.87
C LEU A 210 -6.91 -5.63 -10.31
N CYS A 211 -7.39 -4.75 -9.42
CA CYS A 211 -8.41 -3.76 -9.77
C CYS A 211 -7.96 -2.88 -10.94
N TYR A 212 -6.72 -2.40 -10.91
CA TYR A 212 -6.13 -1.64 -12.02
C TYR A 212 -6.19 -2.42 -13.35
N ARG A 213 -5.79 -3.70 -13.37
CA ARG A 213 -5.85 -4.53 -14.58
C ARG A 213 -7.27 -4.63 -15.15
N VAL A 214 -8.26 -4.90 -14.28
CA VAL A 214 -9.67 -5.02 -14.71
C VAL A 214 -10.19 -3.70 -15.27
N ILE A 215 -9.88 -2.58 -14.63
CA ILE A 215 -10.31 -1.25 -15.07
C ILE A 215 -9.69 -0.90 -16.43
N MET A 216 -8.38 -1.11 -16.58
CA MET A 216 -7.69 -0.79 -17.82
C MET A 216 -8.17 -1.66 -19.00
N ALA A 217 -8.38 -2.96 -18.79
CA ALA A 217 -8.91 -3.86 -19.81
C ALA A 217 -10.34 -3.50 -20.26
N ASN A 218 -11.19 -3.05 -19.32
CA ASN A 218 -12.54 -2.60 -19.63
C ASN A 218 -12.55 -1.24 -20.35
N SER A 219 -11.55 -0.38 -20.13
CA SER A 219 -11.44 0.90 -20.84
C SER A 219 -10.98 0.74 -22.29
N SER A 220 -10.07 -0.21 -22.57
CA SER A 220 -9.59 -0.50 -23.93
C SER A 220 -10.63 -1.18 -24.83
N THR A 221 -11.56 -1.92 -24.22
CA THR A 221 -12.66 -2.58 -24.95
C THR A 221 -13.82 -1.63 -25.27
N GLN A 222 -13.87 -0.44 -24.66
CA GLN A 222 -14.87 0.60 -24.95
C GLN A 222 -14.40 1.62 -26.00
N SER A 223 -13.12 1.61 -26.36
CA SER A 223 -12.55 2.48 -27.40
C SER A 223 -12.53 1.84 -28.80
N HIS A 224 -13.23 0.71 -28.99
CA HIS A 224 -13.39 -0.01 -30.25
C HIS A 224 -14.87 -0.16 -30.59
#